data_AF-A0A5B6VHV2-F1
#
_entry.id   AF-A0A5B6VHV2-F1
#
_cell.length_a   1.000
_cell.length_b   1.000
_cell.length_c   1.000
_cell.angle_alpha   90.00
_cell.angle_beta   90.00
_cell.angle_gamma   90.00
#
_symmetry.space_group_name_H-M   'P 1'
#
loop_
_entity.id
_entity.type
_entity.pdbx_description
1 polymer ?
#
loop_
_entity_poly.entity_id
_entity_poly.type
_entity_poly.pdbx_seq_one_letter_code
_entity_poly.pdbx_strand_id
1 'polypeptide(L)'
;MNDSSLFCSSSNHEEEADVLQAMHLATISSLPFTLKVAVDLGLLDIIAKAADTPPGMVSVAEIVSKLPTNNPNAPSIVDRMLRLLAAHSILTCDQITGQDGLTQRSYGLASIGKYFLQNEDGVSFAPLQRFSCKKAFGKHLFELLADDDDMSKSFNQAMSVYTTLVLNQVLETYKGFEGVSQVVDVGGGVGTNLKLIVSKHPQIRGINFDLPQSILHDWGDDRCLKLLKVCYDALPENGKIVSVESIIPEIPETDVITKTIFQRDVALFHILPGAKERTKQELEALAKQAGFSSLKVACRVYNISSNHEEEADVLQAMHLASISSLPFTLKVAVYLGLLEIIAKAADTPSGTLSVSEIVSKLPTNNPDTPSIVDRMLKLFSHSLHRNMQPNHRPRWSHPKIIRPCISRQIFPSK
;
A
#
# COMPACT_ATOMS: atom_id res chain seq x y z
N MET A 1 4.57 51.11 -10.59
CA MET A 1 3.58 50.42 -11.44
C MET A 1 3.02 49.30 -10.60
N ASN A 2 1.74 49.37 -10.24
CA ASN A 2 1.07 48.36 -9.44
C ASN A 2 0.83 47.11 -10.27
N ASP A 3 1.40 46.00 -9.84
CA ASP A 3 1.30 44.67 -10.47
C ASP A 3 -0.02 43.98 -10.05
N SER A 4 -1.13 44.70 -10.19
CA SER A 4 -2.46 44.25 -9.78
C SER A 4 -3.24 43.55 -10.90
N SER A 5 -2.55 42.94 -11.86
CA SER A 5 -3.17 42.22 -13.00
C SER A 5 -3.01 40.70 -12.98
N LEU A 6 -2.58 40.11 -11.86
CA LEU A 6 -2.46 38.65 -11.70
C LEU A 6 -3.58 38.06 -10.81
N PHE A 7 -4.83 38.46 -11.03
CA PHE A 7 -5.96 37.71 -10.52
C PHE A 7 -6.51 36.84 -11.65
N CYS A 8 -6.02 35.60 -11.71
CA CYS A 8 -6.61 34.56 -12.55
C CYS A 8 -8.04 34.30 -12.08
N SER A 9 -8.95 34.10 -13.04
CA SER A 9 -10.32 33.67 -12.75
C SER A 9 -10.30 32.31 -12.04
N SER A 10 -11.31 32.00 -11.22
CA SER A 10 -11.37 30.74 -10.47
C SER A 10 -11.32 29.49 -11.36
N SER A 11 -11.76 29.58 -12.61
CA SER A 11 -11.68 28.49 -13.60
C SER A 11 -10.25 28.19 -14.05
N ASN A 12 -9.38 29.21 -14.15
CA ASN A 12 -7.98 29.01 -14.54
C ASN A 12 -7.17 28.32 -13.42
N HIS A 13 -7.52 28.56 -12.16
CA HIS A 13 -6.86 27.91 -11.02
C HIS A 13 -7.18 26.41 -10.92
N GLU A 14 -8.39 26.01 -11.33
CA GLU A 14 -8.78 24.59 -11.38
C GLU A 14 -8.03 23.86 -12.51
N GLU A 15 -7.94 24.46 -13.69
CA GLU A 15 -7.19 23.89 -14.83
C GLU A 15 -5.68 23.79 -14.55
N GLU A 16 -5.07 24.81 -13.93
CA GLU A 16 -3.67 24.76 -13.50
C GLU A 16 -3.40 23.68 -12.45
N ALA A 17 -4.32 23.49 -11.49
CA ALA A 17 -4.20 22.43 -10.49
C ALA A 17 -4.28 21.03 -11.12
N ASP A 18 -5.17 20.85 -12.10
CA ASP A 18 -5.30 19.58 -12.83
C ASP A 18 -4.05 19.25 -13.65
N VAL A 19 -3.45 20.26 -14.31
CA VAL A 19 -2.17 20.08 -15.02
C VAL A 19 -1.06 19.71 -14.05
N LEU A 20 -0.95 20.38 -12.90
CA LEU A 20 0.05 20.05 -11.88
C LEU A 20 -0.14 18.63 -11.33
N GLN A 21 -1.39 18.21 -11.11
CA GLN A 21 -1.73 16.86 -10.66
C GLN A 21 -1.34 15.82 -11.73
N ALA A 22 -1.62 16.08 -13.00
CA ALA A 22 -1.22 15.20 -14.10
C ALA A 22 0.31 15.08 -14.21
N MET A 23 1.04 16.20 -14.09
CA MET A 23 2.50 16.21 -14.04
C MET A 23 3.04 15.42 -12.86
N HIS A 24 2.42 15.56 -11.68
CA HIS A 24 2.78 14.78 -10.49
C HIS A 24 2.60 13.29 -10.75
N LEU A 25 1.43 12.85 -11.24
CA LEU A 25 1.15 11.44 -11.55
C LEU A 25 2.10 10.87 -12.60
N ALA A 26 2.46 11.65 -13.63
CA ALA A 26 3.42 11.23 -14.65
C ALA A 26 4.84 11.01 -14.09
N THR A 27 5.19 11.70 -13.01
CA THR A 27 6.54 11.69 -12.42
C THR A 27 6.62 11.00 -11.05
N ILE A 28 5.50 10.47 -10.53
CA ILE A 28 5.38 9.95 -9.17
C ILE A 28 6.31 8.76 -8.87
N SER A 29 6.80 8.05 -9.89
CA SER A 29 7.82 7.00 -9.72
C SER A 29 9.15 7.53 -9.16
N SER A 30 9.45 8.81 -9.35
CA SER A 30 10.68 9.43 -8.85
C SER A 30 10.82 9.30 -7.33
N LEU A 31 9.70 9.33 -6.61
CA LEU A 31 9.68 9.22 -5.15
C LEU A 31 10.11 7.83 -4.63
N PRO A 32 9.43 6.71 -4.98
CA PRO A 32 9.82 5.39 -4.50
C PRO A 32 11.23 4.99 -4.97
N PHE A 33 11.67 5.41 -6.17
CA PHE A 33 13.06 5.18 -6.60
C PHE A 33 14.07 5.98 -5.78
N THR A 34 13.80 7.28 -5.51
CA THR A 34 14.70 8.11 -4.69
C THR A 34 14.79 7.59 -3.26
N LEU A 35 13.65 7.23 -2.67
CA LEU A 35 13.62 6.66 -1.32
C LEU A 35 14.40 5.33 -1.27
N LYS A 36 14.28 4.48 -2.30
CA LYS A 36 15.03 3.21 -2.37
C LYS A 36 16.53 3.48 -2.38
N VAL A 37 16.99 4.41 -3.23
CA VAL A 37 18.41 4.77 -3.30
C VAL A 37 18.88 5.37 -1.97
N ALA A 38 18.05 6.19 -1.32
CA ALA A 38 18.39 6.77 -0.01
C ALA A 38 18.54 5.70 1.08
N VAL A 39 17.67 4.69 1.09
CA VAL A 39 17.78 3.52 1.97
C VAL A 39 19.04 2.70 1.64
N ASP A 40 19.28 2.39 0.36
CA ASP A 40 20.42 1.58 -0.06
C ASP A 40 21.78 2.26 0.20
N LEU A 41 21.83 3.59 0.15
CA LEU A 41 23.01 4.39 0.51
C LEU A 41 23.14 4.61 2.02
N GLY A 42 22.18 4.18 2.83
CA GLY A 42 22.17 4.40 4.28
C GLY A 42 21.98 5.86 4.68
N LEU A 43 21.39 6.70 3.82
CA LEU A 43 21.17 8.13 4.11
C LEU A 43 20.24 8.31 5.31
N LEU A 44 19.17 7.51 5.39
CA LEU A 44 18.23 7.59 6.50
C LEU A 44 18.90 7.17 7.81
N ASP A 45 19.74 6.14 7.82
CA ASP A 45 20.49 5.70 9.00
C ASP A 45 21.47 6.78 9.48
N ILE A 46 22.16 7.45 8.54
CA ILE A 46 23.08 8.54 8.85
C ILE A 46 22.35 9.70 9.52
N ILE A 47 21.17 10.07 9.01
CA ILE A 47 20.34 11.14 9.56
C ILE A 47 19.77 10.74 10.93
N ALA A 48 19.27 9.51 11.07
CA ALA A 48 18.71 8.99 12.31
C ALA A 48 19.71 9.01 13.47
N LYS A 49 20.97 8.62 13.22
CA LYS A 49 22.04 8.64 14.24
C LYS A 49 22.38 10.04 14.76
N ALA A 50 21.98 11.09 14.05
CA ALA A 50 22.17 12.46 14.52
C ALA A 50 20.96 13.01 15.26
N ALA A 51 19.80 12.32 15.22
CA ALA A 51 18.62 12.69 15.99
C ALA A 51 18.90 12.68 17.51
N ASP A 52 19.86 11.87 17.95
CA ASP A 52 20.27 11.73 19.35
C ASP A 52 21.13 12.90 19.86
N THR A 53 21.49 13.86 19.00
CA THR A 53 22.31 15.03 19.34
C THR A 53 21.61 16.33 18.92
N PRO A 54 21.33 17.29 19.82
CA PRO A 54 20.73 18.57 19.44
C PRO A 54 21.56 19.30 18.37
N PRO A 55 20.96 19.81 17.26
CA PRO A 55 19.52 20.05 17.03
C PRO A 55 18.73 18.86 16.44
N GLY A 56 19.34 17.67 16.32
CA GLY A 56 18.70 16.50 15.73
C GLY A 56 18.69 16.52 14.19
N MET A 57 19.54 17.36 13.58
CA MET A 57 19.61 17.59 12.14
C MET A 57 21.04 17.55 11.62
N VAL A 58 21.20 17.19 10.36
CA VAL A 58 22.52 16.97 9.72
C VAL A 58 22.64 17.76 8.43
N SER A 59 23.78 18.42 8.23
CA SER A 59 24.07 19.10 6.96
C SER A 59 24.34 18.09 5.83
N VAL A 60 24.13 18.50 4.58
CA VAL A 60 24.46 17.66 3.41
C VAL A 60 25.95 17.30 3.38
N ALA A 61 26.82 18.24 3.76
CA ALA A 61 28.26 18.02 3.81
C ALA A 61 28.63 16.91 4.81
N GLU A 62 28.04 16.92 6.01
CA GLU A 62 28.22 15.88 7.01
C GLU A 62 27.68 14.53 6.54
N ILE A 63 26.49 14.49 5.90
CA ILE A 63 25.94 13.25 5.35
C ILE A 63 26.89 12.65 4.32
N VAL A 64 27.36 13.45 3.36
CA VAL A 64 28.27 12.98 2.30
C VAL A 64 29.62 12.55 2.86
N SER A 65 30.13 13.21 3.91
CA SER A 65 31.40 12.83 4.55
C SER A 65 31.39 11.41 5.13
N LYS A 66 30.20 10.88 5.45
CA LYS A 66 29.99 9.52 5.98
C LYS A 66 29.76 8.47 4.87
N LEU A 67 29.65 8.89 3.60
CA LEU A 67 29.46 7.99 2.47
C LEU A 67 30.81 7.54 1.90
N PRO A 68 30.94 6.28 1.45
CA PRO A 68 32.14 5.79 0.79
C PRO A 68 32.23 6.28 -0.67
N THR A 69 32.40 7.59 -0.87
CA THR A 69 32.42 8.22 -2.21
C THR A 69 33.46 9.33 -2.33
N ASN A 70 34.09 9.40 -3.50
CA ASN A 70 34.98 10.50 -3.90
C ASN A 70 34.36 11.37 -5.00
N ASN A 71 33.06 11.20 -5.29
CA ASN A 71 32.38 11.93 -6.36
C ASN A 71 32.20 13.40 -5.96
N PRO A 72 32.81 14.37 -6.67
CA PRO A 72 32.70 15.79 -6.31
C PRO A 72 31.26 16.33 -6.42
N ASN A 73 30.39 15.66 -7.18
CA ASN A 73 28.99 16.04 -7.33
C ASN A 73 28.07 15.41 -6.26
N ALA A 74 28.60 14.55 -5.36
CA ALA A 74 27.80 13.85 -4.36
C ALA A 74 26.96 14.80 -3.47
N PRO A 75 27.48 15.94 -2.98
CA PRO A 75 26.66 16.89 -2.20
C PRO A 75 25.42 17.38 -2.95
N SER A 76 25.56 17.77 -4.22
CA SER A 76 24.42 18.25 -5.02
C SER A 76 23.40 17.14 -5.29
N ILE A 77 23.87 15.92 -5.59
CA ILE A 77 22.99 14.77 -5.85
C ILE A 77 22.21 14.39 -4.58
N VAL A 78 22.90 14.27 -3.44
CA VAL A 78 22.30 13.92 -2.16
C VAL A 78 21.29 14.98 -1.73
N ASP A 79 21.64 16.27 -1.80
CA ASP A 79 20.72 17.37 -1.47
C ASP A 79 19.42 17.33 -2.28
N ARG A 80 19.51 17.07 -3.60
CA ARG A 80 18.33 16.94 -4.47
C ARG A 80 17.44 15.76 -4.07
N MET A 81 18.04 14.63 -3.69
CA MET A 81 17.31 13.46 -3.21
C MET A 81 16.62 13.77 -1.88
N LEU A 82 17.36 14.31 -0.89
CA LEU A 82 16.83 14.62 0.44
C LEU A 82 15.71 15.67 0.38
N ARG A 83 15.81 16.66 -0.52
CA ARG A 83 14.74 17.63 -0.74
C ARG A 83 13.45 16.99 -1.26
N LEU A 84 13.53 16.00 -2.16
CA LEU A 84 12.36 15.27 -2.63
C LEU A 84 11.71 14.48 -1.48
N LEU A 85 12.53 13.83 -0.63
CA LEU A 85 12.04 13.09 0.53
C LEU A 85 11.40 14.00 1.58
N ALA A 86 12.00 15.17 1.83
CA ALA A 86 11.44 16.17 2.74
C ALA A 86 10.11 16.74 2.22
N ALA A 87 9.98 16.97 0.91
CA ALA A 87 8.72 17.41 0.30
C ALA A 87 7.57 16.40 0.42
N HIS A 88 7.88 15.13 0.74
CA HIS A 88 6.89 14.07 1.01
C HIS A 88 6.84 13.69 2.50
N SER A 89 7.32 14.57 3.37
CA SER A 89 7.33 14.42 4.83
C SER A 89 8.09 13.21 5.35
N ILE A 90 8.97 12.60 4.54
CA ILE A 90 9.83 11.48 4.98
C ILE A 90 11.00 11.99 5.83
N LEU A 91 11.44 13.21 5.53
CA LEU A 91 12.45 13.95 6.26
C LEU A 91 11.89 15.31 6.68
N THR A 92 12.45 15.88 7.73
CA THR A 92 12.32 17.31 8.01
C THR A 92 13.48 18.06 7.36
N CYS A 93 13.27 19.33 7.01
CA CYS A 93 14.30 20.16 6.39
C CYS A 93 14.26 21.56 6.99
N ASP A 94 15.41 22.04 7.43
CA ASP A 94 15.62 23.41 7.91
C ASP A 94 16.83 24.04 7.21
N GLN A 95 17.02 25.34 7.45
CA GLN A 95 18.23 26.04 7.05
C GLN A 95 19.10 26.31 8.27
N ILE A 96 20.38 25.94 8.16
CA ILE A 96 21.41 26.30 9.12
C ILE A 96 22.40 27.27 8.47
N THR A 97 22.85 28.26 9.22
CA THR A 97 23.88 29.20 8.77
C THR A 97 25.23 28.71 9.29
N GLY A 98 26.16 28.45 8.37
CA GLY A 98 27.53 28.09 8.70
C GLY A 98 28.29 29.25 9.37
N GLN A 99 29.44 28.94 9.96
CA GLN A 99 30.32 29.96 10.57
C GLN A 99 30.88 30.95 9.54
N ASP A 100 30.87 30.58 8.27
CA ASP A 100 31.21 31.39 7.10
C ASP A 100 30.07 32.30 6.62
N GLY A 101 28.91 32.26 7.27
CA GLY A 101 27.72 33.02 6.91
C GLY A 101 26.92 32.42 5.74
N LEU A 102 27.34 31.29 5.19
CA LEU A 102 26.61 30.61 4.11
C LEU A 102 25.46 29.77 4.69
N THR A 103 24.28 29.90 4.11
CA THR A 103 23.13 29.07 4.48
C THR A 103 23.20 27.73 3.74
N GLN A 104 23.01 26.65 4.49
CA GLN A 104 22.91 25.29 3.96
C GLN A 104 21.67 24.61 4.52
N ARG A 105 21.12 23.65 3.77
CA ARG A 105 20.01 22.82 4.24
C ARG A 105 20.53 21.78 5.23
N SER A 106 19.79 21.60 6.31
CA SER A 106 19.95 20.50 7.24
C SER A 106 18.70 19.63 7.20
N TYR A 107 18.89 18.32 7.42
CA TYR A 107 17.83 17.33 7.35
C TYR A 107 17.72 16.57 8.66
N GLY A 108 16.49 16.33 9.11
CA GLY A 108 16.15 15.45 10.23
C GLY A 108 15.22 14.33 9.78
N LEU A 109 15.07 13.30 10.61
CA LEU A 109 14.16 12.18 10.32
C LEU A 109 12.75 12.54 10.78
N ALA A 110 11.76 12.44 9.88
CA ALA A 110 10.35 12.59 10.25
C ALA A 110 9.77 11.26 10.79
N SER A 111 8.58 11.32 11.39
CA SER A 111 7.92 10.15 12.01
C SER A 111 7.73 8.99 11.04
N ILE A 112 7.30 9.26 9.80
CA ILE A 112 7.16 8.24 8.75
C ILE A 112 8.49 7.66 8.28
N GLY A 113 9.58 8.46 8.32
CA GLY A 113 10.92 8.03 7.90
C GLY A 113 11.45 6.86 8.72
N LYS A 114 11.05 6.75 10.00
CA LYS A 114 11.46 5.66 10.90
C LYS A 114 11.07 4.27 10.41
N TYR A 115 9.97 4.15 9.67
CA TYR A 115 9.50 2.86 9.16
C TYR A 115 10.32 2.34 7.98
N PHE A 116 11.22 3.16 7.41
CA PHE A 116 12.19 2.74 6.40
C PHE A 116 13.57 2.39 7.01
N LEU A 117 13.70 2.47 8.33
CA LEU A 117 14.84 1.98 9.12
C LEU A 117 14.47 0.67 9.81
N GLN A 118 15.47 -0.12 10.18
CA GLN A 118 15.23 -1.28 11.05
C GLN A 118 15.00 -0.81 12.48
N ASN A 119 13.87 -1.19 13.07
CA ASN A 119 13.63 -1.00 14.51
C ASN A 119 14.33 -2.08 15.35
N GLU A 120 14.15 -2.07 16.67
CA GLU A 120 14.75 -3.03 17.61
C GLU A 120 14.38 -4.50 17.30
N ASP A 121 13.20 -4.72 16.72
CA ASP A 121 12.73 -6.04 16.29
C ASP A 121 13.22 -6.43 14.88
N GLY A 122 14.06 -5.59 14.25
CA GLY A 122 14.55 -5.75 12.88
C GLY A 122 13.52 -5.44 11.79
N VAL A 123 12.42 -4.75 12.15
CA VAL A 123 11.26 -4.49 11.28
C VAL A 123 11.45 -3.19 10.49
N SER A 124 11.21 -3.20 9.16
CA SER A 124 11.29 -2.05 8.24
C SER A 124 10.51 -2.28 6.93
N PHE A 125 9.97 -1.25 6.29
CA PHE A 125 9.37 -1.31 4.93
C PHE A 125 10.39 -1.29 3.79
N ALA A 126 11.69 -1.11 4.07
CA ALA A 126 12.74 -1.14 3.05
C ALA A 126 12.71 -2.40 2.14
N PRO A 127 12.49 -3.63 2.66
CA PRO A 127 12.40 -4.82 1.82
C PRO A 127 11.19 -4.81 0.88
N LEU A 128 10.03 -4.33 1.34
CA LEU A 128 8.83 -4.17 0.51
C LEU A 128 9.08 -3.17 -0.63
N GLN A 129 9.74 -2.06 -0.33
CA GLN A 129 10.09 -1.09 -1.36
C GLN A 129 11.04 -1.66 -2.42
N ARG A 130 12.09 -2.39 -2.01
CA ARG A 130 13.03 -3.02 -2.95
C ARG A 130 12.32 -3.96 -3.91
N PHE A 131 11.34 -4.69 -3.37
CA PHE A 131 10.50 -5.59 -4.13
C PHE A 131 9.64 -4.85 -5.17
N SER A 132 8.87 -3.83 -4.75
CA SER A 132 8.00 -3.04 -5.63
C SER A 132 8.75 -2.26 -6.72
N CYS A 133 10.04 -1.98 -6.52
CA CYS A 133 10.90 -1.29 -7.48
C CYS A 133 11.64 -2.23 -8.45
N LYS A 134 11.63 -3.56 -8.26
CA LYS A 134 12.29 -4.51 -9.17
C LYS A 134 11.36 -4.80 -10.34
N LYS A 135 11.85 -4.60 -11.57
CA LYS A 135 11.10 -4.87 -12.79
C LYS A 135 10.99 -6.39 -12.98
N ALA A 136 9.82 -6.96 -12.71
CA ALA A 136 9.54 -8.36 -13.01
C ALA A 136 9.39 -8.52 -14.54
N PHE A 137 10.48 -8.86 -15.21
CA PHE A 137 10.44 -9.20 -16.63
C PHE A 137 9.92 -10.63 -16.79
N GLY A 138 8.62 -10.78 -17.09
CA GLY A 138 8.04 -12.02 -17.63
C GLY A 138 8.01 -13.25 -16.72
N LYS A 139 8.38 -13.13 -15.44
CA LYS A 139 8.24 -14.18 -14.42
C LYS A 139 7.33 -13.71 -13.30
N HIS A 140 6.53 -14.61 -12.75
CA HIS A 140 5.66 -14.31 -11.60
C HIS A 140 6.45 -14.29 -10.29
N LEU A 141 5.90 -13.68 -9.23
CA LEU A 141 6.60 -13.47 -7.96
C LEU A 141 7.34 -14.71 -7.47
N PHE A 142 6.60 -15.79 -7.25
CA PHE A 142 7.14 -16.96 -6.58
C PHE A 142 8.10 -17.76 -7.46
N GLU A 143 8.05 -17.57 -8.79
CA GLU A 143 9.09 -18.06 -9.71
C GLU A 143 10.38 -17.26 -9.54
N LEU A 144 10.27 -15.93 -9.36
CA LEU A 144 11.43 -15.09 -9.07
C LEU A 144 12.03 -15.39 -7.69
N LEU A 145 11.21 -15.65 -6.67
CA LEU A 145 11.68 -15.99 -5.32
C LEU A 145 12.34 -17.37 -5.27
N ALA A 146 11.85 -18.34 -6.05
CA ALA A 146 12.45 -19.67 -6.12
C ALA A 146 13.85 -19.65 -6.75
N ASP A 147 14.13 -18.67 -7.61
CA ASP A 147 15.40 -18.54 -8.35
C ASP A 147 16.41 -17.59 -7.67
N ASP A 148 16.03 -16.85 -6.61
CA ASP A 148 16.83 -15.76 -6.02
C ASP A 148 16.69 -15.78 -4.47
N ASP A 149 17.63 -16.44 -3.78
CA ASP A 149 17.64 -16.60 -2.33
C ASP A 149 17.64 -15.25 -1.57
N ASP A 150 18.37 -14.26 -2.09
CA ASP A 150 18.43 -12.92 -1.49
C ASP A 150 17.08 -12.19 -1.64
N MET A 151 16.40 -12.38 -2.78
CA MET A 151 15.04 -11.89 -2.97
C MET A 151 14.04 -12.63 -2.09
N SER A 152 14.14 -13.95 -1.97
CA SER A 152 13.30 -14.76 -1.08
C SER A 152 13.44 -14.30 0.37
N LYS A 153 14.68 -14.09 0.84
CA LYS A 153 14.96 -13.55 2.17
C LYS A 153 14.37 -12.16 2.36
N SER A 154 14.57 -11.27 1.38
CA SER A 154 14.02 -9.90 1.42
C SER A 154 12.49 -9.89 1.43
N PHE A 155 11.85 -10.76 0.64
CA PHE A 155 10.41 -10.93 0.61
C PHE A 155 9.87 -11.44 1.94
N ASN A 156 10.46 -12.49 2.49
CA ASN A 156 10.06 -13.05 3.79
C ASN A 156 10.22 -12.04 4.93
N GLN A 157 11.27 -11.21 4.89
CA GLN A 157 11.44 -10.09 5.81
C GLN A 157 10.34 -9.04 5.63
N ALA A 158 10.01 -8.65 4.40
CA ALA A 158 8.92 -7.72 4.10
C ALA A 158 7.57 -8.22 4.65
N MET A 159 7.27 -9.51 4.43
CA MET A 159 6.02 -10.11 4.91
C MET A 159 6.00 -10.21 6.43
N SER A 160 7.12 -10.60 7.06
CA SER A 160 7.21 -10.63 8.52
C SER A 160 6.98 -9.24 9.14
N VAL A 161 7.48 -8.17 8.52
CA VAL A 161 7.27 -6.78 8.96
C VAL A 161 5.79 -6.43 8.94
N TYR A 162 5.14 -6.66 7.80
CA TYR A 162 3.73 -6.38 7.60
C TYR A 162 2.87 -7.16 8.61
N THR A 163 3.15 -8.45 8.76
CA THR A 163 2.52 -9.34 9.73
C THR A 163 2.65 -8.82 11.15
N THR A 164 3.85 -8.44 11.59
CA THR A 164 4.07 -7.97 12.97
C THR A 164 3.24 -6.73 13.28
N LEU A 165 3.25 -5.74 12.38
CA LEU A 165 2.50 -4.50 12.53
C LEU A 165 0.99 -4.75 12.64
N VAL A 166 0.44 -5.49 11.67
CA VAL A 166 -1.00 -5.80 11.63
C VAL A 166 -1.43 -6.71 12.78
N LEU A 167 -0.68 -7.77 13.05
CA LEU A 167 -1.09 -8.78 14.01
C LEU A 167 -1.00 -8.28 15.46
N ASN A 168 -0.06 -7.39 15.78
CA ASN A 168 0.02 -6.78 17.12
C ASN A 168 -1.28 -6.03 17.45
N GLN A 169 -1.75 -5.15 16.55
CA GLN A 169 -3.02 -4.43 16.74
C GLN A 169 -4.23 -5.37 16.74
N VAL A 170 -4.21 -6.40 15.90
CA VAL A 170 -5.26 -7.42 15.88
C VAL A 170 -5.31 -8.14 17.23
N LEU A 171 -4.18 -8.54 17.80
CA LEU A 171 -4.12 -9.28 19.06
C LEU A 171 -4.58 -8.43 20.26
N GLU A 172 -4.52 -7.10 20.18
CA GLU A 172 -5.05 -6.20 21.22
C GLU A 172 -6.59 -6.19 21.25
N THR A 173 -7.22 -6.21 20.08
CA THR A 173 -8.67 -6.03 19.94
C THR A 173 -9.44 -7.33 19.73
N TYR A 174 -8.81 -8.33 19.12
CA TYR A 174 -9.45 -9.59 18.76
C TYR A 174 -9.36 -10.63 19.89
N LYS A 175 -10.52 -11.01 20.41
CA LYS A 175 -10.67 -11.99 21.50
C LYS A 175 -10.89 -13.42 21.03
N GLY A 176 -10.99 -13.67 19.72
CA GLY A 176 -11.35 -14.99 19.20
C GLY A 176 -10.26 -16.07 19.33
N PHE A 177 -9.09 -15.77 19.92
CA PHE A 177 -8.11 -16.79 20.31
C PHE A 177 -8.31 -17.30 21.74
N GLU A 178 -9.15 -16.65 22.55
CA GLU A 178 -9.46 -17.12 23.90
C GLU A 178 -10.21 -18.46 23.84
N GLY A 179 -9.79 -19.42 24.66
CA GLY A 179 -10.35 -20.78 24.69
C GLY A 179 -9.99 -21.68 23.51
N VAL A 180 -9.17 -21.21 22.56
CA VAL A 180 -8.67 -22.05 21.45
C VAL A 180 -7.53 -22.94 21.96
N SER A 181 -7.54 -24.22 21.58
CA SER A 181 -6.49 -25.20 21.96
C SER A 181 -5.43 -25.39 20.89
N GLN A 182 -5.79 -25.21 19.61
CA GLN A 182 -4.89 -25.37 18.47
C GLN A 182 -5.18 -24.32 17.40
N VAL A 183 -4.11 -23.78 16.81
CA VAL A 183 -4.19 -22.88 15.65
C VAL A 183 -3.29 -23.45 14.56
N VAL A 184 -3.85 -23.61 13.36
CA VAL A 184 -3.09 -23.89 12.14
C VAL A 184 -3.01 -22.59 11.36
N ASP A 185 -1.80 -22.14 11.08
CA ASP A 185 -1.55 -20.95 10.25
C ASP A 185 -1.20 -21.41 8.85
N VAL A 186 -2.16 -21.25 7.93
CA VAL A 186 -2.05 -21.68 6.53
C VAL A 186 -1.50 -20.52 5.72
N GLY A 187 -0.35 -20.74 5.07
CA GLY A 187 0.43 -19.66 4.48
C GLY A 187 1.22 -18.86 5.52
N GLY A 188 1.62 -19.50 6.61
CA GLY A 188 2.29 -18.82 7.73
C GLY A 188 3.74 -18.38 7.46
N GLY A 189 4.29 -18.69 6.28
CA GLY A 189 5.65 -18.37 5.86
C GLY A 189 6.68 -18.89 6.86
N VAL A 190 7.53 -17.98 7.34
CA VAL A 190 8.54 -18.25 8.37
C VAL A 190 7.97 -18.37 9.80
N GLY A 191 6.64 -18.32 9.97
CA GLY A 191 5.96 -18.58 11.25
C GLY A 191 5.80 -17.35 12.16
N THR A 192 6.00 -16.13 11.65
CA THR A 192 5.89 -14.89 12.44
C THR A 192 4.51 -14.74 13.08
N ASN A 193 3.44 -15.02 12.33
CA ASN A 193 2.05 -14.99 12.79
C ASN A 193 1.85 -15.86 14.03
N LEU A 194 2.19 -17.16 13.92
CA LEU A 194 2.07 -18.10 15.02
C LEU A 194 2.93 -17.71 16.21
N LYS A 195 4.18 -17.27 15.99
CA LYS A 195 5.06 -16.82 17.06
C LYS A 195 4.39 -15.74 17.92
N LEU A 196 3.75 -14.76 17.29
CA LEU A 196 3.04 -13.69 17.99
C LEU A 196 1.78 -14.21 18.71
N ILE A 197 1.00 -15.07 18.07
CA ILE A 197 -0.22 -15.66 18.66
C ILE A 197 0.13 -16.49 19.91
N VAL A 198 1.08 -17.42 19.81
CA VAL A 198 1.43 -18.32 20.92
C VAL A 198 2.18 -17.59 22.04
N SER A 199 2.90 -16.51 21.73
CA SER A 199 3.53 -15.67 22.76
C SER A 199 2.46 -14.98 23.63
N LYS A 200 1.34 -14.55 23.04
CA LYS A 200 0.22 -13.95 23.78
C LYS A 200 -0.73 -14.98 24.39
N HIS A 201 -0.78 -16.18 23.82
CA HIS A 201 -1.66 -17.27 24.24
C HIS A 201 -0.86 -18.58 24.37
N PRO A 202 -0.04 -18.74 25.43
CA PRO A 202 0.90 -19.88 25.56
C PRO A 202 0.24 -21.25 25.62
N GLN A 203 -1.07 -21.30 25.94
CA GLN A 203 -1.85 -22.54 25.96
C GLN A 203 -2.19 -23.08 24.55
N ILE A 204 -2.02 -22.27 23.50
CA ILE A 204 -2.34 -22.67 22.12
C ILE A 204 -1.20 -23.51 21.55
N ARG A 205 -1.54 -24.69 21.02
CA ARG A 205 -0.64 -25.44 20.13
C ARG A 205 -0.68 -24.85 18.72
N GLY A 206 0.39 -24.20 18.30
CA GLY A 206 0.54 -23.67 16.93
C GLY A 206 1.06 -24.72 15.94
N ILE A 207 0.53 -24.74 14.72
CA ILE A 207 1.02 -25.53 13.58
C ILE A 207 1.23 -24.58 12.40
N ASN A 208 2.49 -24.33 12.03
CA ASN A 208 2.83 -23.53 10.86
C ASN A 208 2.73 -24.42 9.62
N PHE A 209 1.87 -24.07 8.67
CA PHE A 209 1.70 -24.78 7.42
C PHE A 209 1.87 -23.81 6.26
N ASP A 210 2.83 -24.05 5.39
CA ASP A 210 3.19 -23.11 4.33
C ASP A 210 3.39 -23.78 2.97
N LEU A 211 3.00 -23.06 1.91
CA LEU A 211 3.25 -23.37 0.51
C LEU A 211 3.50 -22.05 -0.25
N PRO A 212 4.19 -22.06 -1.41
CA PRO A 212 4.30 -20.86 -2.26
C PRO A 212 2.92 -20.36 -2.70
N GLN A 213 2.60 -19.08 -2.42
CA GLN A 213 1.26 -18.45 -2.50
C GLN A 213 0.21 -19.15 -1.65
N SER A 214 -0.25 -18.59 -0.53
CA SER A 214 -1.11 -19.37 0.39
C SER A 214 -2.23 -18.60 1.09
N ILE A 215 -2.50 -17.35 0.71
CA ILE A 215 -3.55 -16.52 1.33
C ILE A 215 -4.53 -15.99 0.28
N LEU A 216 -5.74 -15.59 0.71
CA LEU A 216 -6.88 -15.43 -0.21
C LEU A 216 -6.62 -14.33 -1.25
N HIS A 217 -5.95 -13.23 -0.90
CA HIS A 217 -5.69 -12.16 -1.87
C HIS A 217 -4.64 -12.52 -2.93
N ASP A 218 -3.85 -13.57 -2.74
CA ASP A 218 -2.83 -13.99 -3.73
C ASP A 218 -3.44 -14.70 -4.94
N TRP A 219 -4.71 -15.14 -4.82
CA TRP A 219 -5.32 -16.09 -5.73
C TRP A 219 -6.66 -15.61 -6.30
N GLY A 220 -6.99 -16.16 -7.47
CA GLY A 220 -8.33 -16.08 -8.05
C GLY A 220 -9.36 -16.92 -7.28
N ASP A 221 -10.64 -16.62 -7.51
CA ASP A 221 -11.77 -17.15 -6.72
C ASP A 221 -11.84 -18.69 -6.71
N ASP A 222 -11.54 -19.36 -7.83
CA ASP A 222 -11.53 -20.82 -7.93
C ASP A 222 -10.53 -21.50 -6.99
N ARG A 223 -9.34 -20.91 -6.83
CA ARG A 223 -8.31 -21.44 -5.93
C ARG A 223 -8.65 -21.12 -4.48
N CYS A 224 -9.14 -19.92 -4.19
CA CYS A 224 -9.62 -19.55 -2.86
C CYS A 224 -10.74 -20.50 -2.40
N LEU A 225 -11.69 -20.82 -3.28
CA LEU A 225 -12.78 -21.74 -2.96
C LEU A 225 -12.26 -23.14 -2.63
N LYS A 226 -11.26 -23.65 -3.37
CA LYS A 226 -10.62 -24.94 -3.08
C LYS A 226 -9.95 -24.93 -1.71
N LEU A 227 -9.18 -23.89 -1.39
CA LEU A 227 -8.53 -23.75 -0.08
C LEU A 227 -9.54 -23.68 1.06
N LEU A 228 -10.56 -22.85 0.92
CA LEU A 228 -11.59 -22.71 1.95
C LEU A 228 -12.33 -24.03 2.20
N LYS A 229 -12.58 -24.85 1.16
CA LYS A 229 -13.15 -26.20 1.31
C LYS A 229 -12.21 -27.16 2.05
N VAL A 230 -10.93 -27.17 1.71
CA VAL A 230 -9.92 -27.97 2.44
C VAL A 230 -9.87 -27.56 3.90
N CYS A 231 -9.85 -26.26 4.19
CA CYS A 231 -9.88 -25.75 5.55
C CYS A 231 -11.19 -26.12 6.27
N TYR A 232 -12.34 -26.05 5.58
CA TYR A 232 -13.63 -26.45 6.14
C TYR A 232 -13.63 -27.92 6.56
N ASP A 233 -13.14 -28.81 5.69
CA ASP A 233 -13.08 -30.25 5.95
C ASP A 233 -12.09 -30.61 7.08
N ALA A 234 -11.05 -29.79 7.27
CA ALA A 234 -10.06 -29.96 8.33
C ALA A 234 -10.51 -29.44 9.71
N LEU A 235 -11.58 -28.63 9.76
CA LEU A 235 -12.07 -28.04 11.01
C LEU A 235 -13.02 -29.00 11.75
N PRO A 236 -13.01 -28.99 13.11
CA PRO A 236 -14.05 -29.64 13.90
C PRO A 236 -15.39 -28.90 13.77
N GLU A 237 -16.49 -29.46 14.29
CA GLU A 237 -17.84 -28.85 14.19
C GLU A 237 -17.87 -27.37 14.61
N ASN A 238 -17.22 -27.00 15.73
CA ASN A 238 -17.14 -25.63 16.23
C ASN A 238 -15.87 -24.87 15.79
N GLY A 239 -15.23 -25.34 14.73
CA GLY A 239 -14.07 -24.70 14.14
C GLY A 239 -14.38 -23.34 13.51
N LYS A 240 -13.32 -22.61 13.17
CA LYS A 240 -13.45 -21.36 12.41
C LYS A 240 -12.20 -21.09 11.62
N ILE A 241 -12.37 -20.50 10.45
CA ILE A 241 -11.26 -19.83 9.78
C ILE A 241 -11.23 -18.39 10.28
N VAL A 242 -10.01 -17.89 10.51
CA VAL A 242 -9.80 -16.48 10.73
C VAL A 242 -8.88 -15.92 9.67
N SER A 243 -9.42 -15.09 8.78
CA SER A 243 -8.69 -14.44 7.70
C SER A 243 -8.37 -13.00 8.07
N VAL A 244 -7.16 -12.54 7.77
CA VAL A 244 -6.75 -11.13 7.94
C VAL A 244 -6.54 -10.56 6.56
N GLU A 245 -7.51 -9.80 6.06
CA GLU A 245 -7.59 -9.34 4.67
C GLU A 245 -8.02 -7.89 4.59
N SER A 246 -7.53 -7.17 3.59
CA SER A 246 -8.13 -5.87 3.23
C SER A 246 -9.55 -6.11 2.71
N ILE A 247 -10.49 -5.26 3.09
CA ILE A 247 -11.80 -5.18 2.42
C ILE A 247 -11.81 -3.91 1.59
N ILE A 248 -11.94 -4.06 0.27
CA ILE A 248 -12.19 -2.91 -0.62
C ILE A 248 -13.64 -2.43 -0.50
N PRO A 249 -13.88 -1.11 -0.57
CA PRO A 249 -15.23 -0.57 -0.61
C PRO A 249 -15.82 -0.80 -2.02
N GLU A 250 -17.16 -0.93 -2.09
CA GLU A 250 -17.87 -1.05 -3.37
C GLU A 250 -17.72 0.21 -4.23
N ILE A 251 -17.69 1.37 -3.57
CA ILE A 251 -17.52 2.68 -4.21
C ILE A 251 -16.16 3.24 -3.78
N PRO A 252 -15.29 3.62 -4.74
CA PRO A 252 -14.01 4.24 -4.39
C PRO A 252 -14.21 5.62 -3.76
N GLU A 253 -13.62 5.81 -2.59
CA GLU A 253 -13.46 7.10 -1.91
C GLU A 253 -12.06 7.71 -2.16
N THR A 254 -11.86 8.96 -1.73
CA THR A 254 -10.61 9.74 -1.97
C THR A 254 -9.74 9.90 -0.73
N ASP A 255 -10.02 9.12 0.32
CA ASP A 255 -9.20 9.06 1.52
C ASP A 255 -7.93 8.19 1.31
N VAL A 256 -6.96 8.36 2.20
CA VAL A 256 -5.65 7.69 2.11
C VAL A 256 -5.76 6.16 2.24
N ILE A 257 -6.72 5.63 3.00
CA ILE A 257 -6.88 4.18 3.16
C ILE A 257 -7.34 3.57 1.84
N THR A 258 -8.39 4.14 1.25
CA THR A 258 -8.92 3.66 -0.03
C THR A 258 -7.85 3.68 -1.12
N LYS A 259 -7.06 4.75 -1.20
CA LYS A 259 -5.89 4.85 -2.10
C LYS A 259 -4.91 3.71 -1.92
N THR A 260 -4.52 3.47 -0.68
CA THR A 260 -3.51 2.49 -0.31
C THR A 260 -3.97 1.08 -0.68
N ILE A 261 -5.24 0.75 -0.42
CA ILE A 261 -5.78 -0.58 -0.72
C ILE A 261 -5.90 -0.80 -2.24
N PHE A 262 -6.40 0.16 -3.03
CA PHE A 262 -6.48 -0.02 -4.48
C PHE A 262 -5.11 -0.08 -5.16
N GLN A 263 -4.14 0.69 -4.66
CA GLN A 263 -2.76 0.55 -5.13
C GLN A 263 -2.16 -0.80 -4.78
N ARG A 264 -2.47 -1.34 -3.59
CA ARG A 264 -2.08 -2.70 -3.19
C ARG A 264 -2.73 -3.75 -4.08
N ASP A 265 -4.03 -3.64 -4.38
CA ASP A 265 -4.75 -4.55 -5.28
C ASP A 265 -4.08 -4.62 -6.65
N VAL A 266 -3.79 -3.44 -7.23
CA VAL A 266 -3.13 -3.36 -8.52
C VAL A 266 -1.68 -3.84 -8.43
N ALA A 267 -0.95 -3.54 -7.36
CA ALA A 267 0.40 -4.06 -7.16
C ALA A 267 0.40 -5.59 -7.09
N LEU A 268 -0.51 -6.21 -6.32
CA LEU A 268 -0.66 -7.66 -6.26
C LEU A 268 -1.00 -8.25 -7.62
N PHE A 269 -1.94 -7.65 -8.35
CA PHE A 269 -2.33 -8.06 -9.70
C PHE A 269 -1.14 -8.14 -10.67
N HIS A 270 -0.21 -7.18 -10.62
CA HIS A 270 0.97 -7.17 -11.50
C HIS A 270 1.96 -8.30 -11.22
N ILE A 271 1.95 -8.83 -10.00
CA ILE A 271 3.03 -9.67 -9.49
C ILE A 271 2.55 -11.12 -9.30
N LEU A 272 1.26 -11.31 -9.08
CA LEU A 272 0.61 -12.59 -8.80
C LEU A 272 -0.58 -12.84 -9.73
N PRO A 273 -0.54 -13.88 -10.57
CA PRO A 273 -1.65 -14.24 -11.45
C PRO A 273 -2.95 -14.49 -10.70
N GLY A 274 -3.99 -13.74 -11.06
CA GLY A 274 -5.32 -13.87 -10.48
C GLY A 274 -5.48 -13.26 -9.08
N ALA A 275 -4.43 -12.70 -8.49
CA ALA A 275 -4.52 -12.03 -7.19
C ALA A 275 -5.54 -10.88 -7.22
N LYS A 276 -6.30 -10.75 -6.13
CA LYS A 276 -7.32 -9.71 -5.98
C LYS A 276 -7.65 -9.42 -4.53
N GLU A 277 -7.73 -8.14 -4.21
CA GLU A 277 -8.50 -7.67 -3.07
C GLU A 277 -9.99 -7.85 -3.36
N ARG A 278 -10.77 -8.05 -2.29
CA ARG A 278 -12.19 -8.40 -2.41
C ARG A 278 -13.06 -7.49 -1.57
N THR A 279 -14.28 -7.26 -2.06
CA THR A 279 -15.32 -6.64 -1.25
C THR A 279 -15.78 -7.62 -0.17
N LYS A 280 -16.46 -7.09 0.85
CA LYS A 280 -17.09 -7.95 1.88
C LYS A 280 -18.07 -8.95 1.27
N GLN A 281 -18.79 -8.55 0.22
CA GLN A 281 -19.78 -9.39 -0.44
C GLN A 281 -19.12 -10.55 -1.19
N GLU A 282 -18.00 -10.28 -1.89
CA GLU A 282 -17.23 -11.32 -2.56
C GLU A 282 -16.65 -12.34 -1.58
N LEU A 283 -16.11 -11.89 -0.44
CA LEU A 283 -15.59 -12.78 0.61
C LEU A 283 -16.72 -13.58 1.29
N GLU A 284 -17.88 -12.96 1.50
CA GLU A 284 -19.09 -13.67 1.97
C GLU A 284 -19.56 -14.74 0.99
N ALA A 285 -19.52 -14.44 -0.31
CA ALA A 285 -19.89 -15.39 -1.34
C ALA A 285 -18.93 -16.58 -1.38
N LEU A 286 -17.62 -16.35 -1.28
CA LEU A 286 -16.61 -17.42 -1.20
C LEU A 286 -16.83 -18.32 0.01
N ALA A 287 -17.09 -17.73 1.18
CA ALA A 287 -17.38 -18.47 2.41
C ALA A 287 -18.59 -19.39 2.28
N LYS A 288 -19.71 -18.84 1.78
CA LYS A 288 -20.95 -19.59 1.59
C LYS A 288 -20.77 -20.72 0.59
N GLN A 289 -20.08 -20.47 -0.51
CA GLN A 289 -19.77 -21.50 -1.51
C GLN A 289 -18.84 -22.60 -0.98
N ALA A 290 -17.99 -22.28 0.00
CA ALA A 290 -17.14 -23.25 0.69
C ALA A 290 -17.86 -24.04 1.79
N GLY A 291 -19.10 -23.69 2.14
CA GLY A 291 -19.91 -24.40 3.15
C GLY A 291 -20.00 -23.71 4.52
N PHE A 292 -19.38 -22.54 4.70
CA PHE A 292 -19.50 -21.75 5.93
C PHE A 292 -20.86 -21.04 6.01
N SER A 293 -21.37 -20.88 7.24
CA SER A 293 -22.71 -20.33 7.47
C SER A 293 -22.79 -18.81 7.26
N SER A 294 -21.73 -18.09 7.62
CA SER A 294 -21.66 -16.64 7.52
C SER A 294 -20.21 -16.13 7.49
N LEU A 295 -20.03 -14.84 7.20
CA LEU A 295 -18.78 -14.12 7.46
C LEU A 295 -19.08 -13.05 8.51
N LYS A 296 -18.22 -12.96 9.52
CA LYS A 296 -18.28 -11.91 10.53
C LYS A 296 -16.98 -11.12 10.52
N VAL A 297 -17.07 -9.82 10.21
CA VAL A 297 -15.95 -8.89 10.43
C VAL A 297 -15.82 -8.67 11.93
N ALA A 298 -14.75 -9.18 12.52
CA ALA A 298 -14.57 -9.22 13.98
C ALA A 298 -13.88 -7.96 14.51
N CYS A 299 -12.88 -7.46 13.78
CA CYS A 299 -12.19 -6.21 14.10
C CYS A 299 -11.65 -5.58 12.81
N ARG A 300 -11.30 -4.31 12.90
CA ARG A 300 -10.61 -3.54 11.87
C ARG A 300 -9.43 -2.84 12.51
N VAL A 301 -8.28 -2.90 11.87
CA VAL A 301 -7.04 -2.26 12.31
C VAL A 301 -6.61 -1.28 11.21
N TYR A 302 -5.87 -0.23 11.59
CA TYR A 302 -5.54 0.90 10.70
C TYR A 302 -6.77 1.58 10.07
N ASN A 303 -7.73 1.98 10.91
CA ASN A 303 -8.91 2.74 10.50
C ASN A 303 -8.71 4.19 10.95
N ILE A 304 -8.76 5.18 10.06
CA ILE A 304 -8.62 6.63 10.37
C ILE A 304 -9.87 7.16 11.14
N SER A 305 -10.49 6.33 11.98
CA SER A 305 -11.49 6.73 12.97
C SER A 305 -10.90 6.97 14.36
N SER A 306 -9.66 6.55 14.61
CA SER A 306 -8.93 6.76 15.86
C SER A 306 -7.83 7.81 15.65
N ASN A 307 -7.70 8.75 16.58
CA ASN A 307 -6.69 9.82 16.61
C ASN A 307 -5.26 9.30 16.86
N HIS A 308 -4.85 8.19 16.23
CA HIS A 308 -3.53 7.61 16.40
C HIS A 308 -2.66 8.00 15.20
N GLU A 309 -1.86 9.06 15.37
CA GLU A 309 -0.85 9.51 14.38
C GLU A 309 0.02 8.35 13.87
N GLU A 310 0.33 7.39 14.74
CA GLU A 310 1.11 6.20 14.42
C GLU A 310 0.45 5.30 13.37
N GLU A 311 -0.87 5.12 13.40
CA GLU A 311 -1.58 4.31 12.39
C GLU A 311 -1.57 4.97 11.01
N ALA A 312 -1.70 6.30 10.98
CA ALA A 312 -1.64 7.08 9.75
C ALA A 312 -0.24 7.01 9.11
N ASP A 313 0.82 7.12 9.93
CA ASP A 313 2.19 7.00 9.46
C ASP A 313 2.49 5.61 8.88
N VAL A 314 2.01 4.53 9.51
CA VAL A 314 2.16 3.17 8.98
C VAL A 314 1.48 3.02 7.62
N LEU A 315 0.22 3.50 7.49
CA LEU A 315 -0.50 3.47 6.22
C LEU A 315 0.21 4.27 5.13
N GLN A 316 0.72 5.45 5.47
CA GLN A 316 1.46 6.28 4.52
C GLN A 316 2.80 5.63 4.13
N ALA A 317 3.50 4.97 5.05
CA ALA A 317 4.72 4.23 4.74
C ALA A 317 4.45 3.02 3.82
N MET A 318 3.35 2.29 4.06
CA MET A 318 2.88 1.22 3.17
C MET A 318 2.56 1.73 1.75
N HIS A 319 1.88 2.87 1.67
CA HIS A 319 1.58 3.55 0.42
C HIS A 319 2.87 3.89 -0.36
N LEU A 320 3.82 4.55 0.30
CA LEU A 320 5.11 4.92 -0.30
C LEU A 320 5.93 3.71 -0.78
N ALA A 321 5.86 2.59 -0.06
CA ALA A 321 6.53 1.35 -0.44
C ALA A 321 5.90 0.66 -1.67
N SER A 322 4.67 1.02 -2.04
CA SER A 322 3.89 0.35 -3.09
C SER A 322 3.56 1.25 -4.30
N ILE A 323 3.78 2.57 -4.19
CA ILE A 323 3.34 3.57 -5.18
C ILE A 323 4.03 3.46 -6.56
N SER A 324 5.12 2.69 -6.67
CA SER A 324 5.82 2.47 -7.94
C SER A 324 4.95 1.78 -8.99
N SER A 325 3.88 1.07 -8.61
CA SER A 325 2.95 0.38 -9.52
C SER A 325 2.07 1.35 -10.33
N LEU A 326 1.80 2.55 -9.81
CA LEU A 326 0.84 3.48 -10.41
C LEU A 326 1.28 3.98 -11.80
N PRO A 327 2.54 4.42 -12.04
CA PRO A 327 3.01 4.79 -13.37
C PRO A 327 2.99 3.66 -14.39
N PHE A 328 3.28 2.42 -13.97
CA PHE A 328 3.15 1.26 -14.85
C PHE A 328 1.71 1.06 -15.29
N THR A 329 0.78 1.16 -14.34
CA THR A 329 -0.67 1.02 -14.60
C THR A 329 -1.16 2.12 -15.53
N LEU A 330 -0.78 3.39 -15.28
CA LEU A 330 -1.12 4.52 -16.14
C LEU A 330 -0.58 4.35 -17.56
N LYS A 331 0.67 3.86 -17.70
CA LYS A 331 1.25 3.57 -19.01
C LYS A 331 0.47 2.52 -19.78
N VAL A 332 0.01 1.45 -19.12
CA VAL A 332 -0.83 0.42 -19.76
C VAL A 332 -2.17 1.01 -20.17
N ALA A 333 -2.79 1.85 -19.33
CA ALA A 333 -4.05 2.49 -19.65
C ALA A 333 -3.97 3.40 -20.88
N VAL A 334 -2.91 4.21 -20.98
CA VAL A 334 -2.64 5.04 -22.17
C VAL A 334 -2.38 4.15 -23.40
N TYR A 335 -1.57 3.10 -23.26
CA TYR A 335 -1.27 2.20 -24.38
C TYR A 335 -2.52 1.49 -24.92
N LEU A 336 -3.44 1.11 -24.04
CA LEU A 336 -4.70 0.46 -24.41
C LEU A 336 -5.75 1.45 -24.98
N GLY A 337 -5.48 2.76 -24.96
CA GLY A 337 -6.45 3.78 -25.37
C GLY A 337 -7.59 3.98 -24.36
N LEU A 338 -7.41 3.53 -23.11
CA LEU A 338 -8.47 3.48 -22.10
C LEU A 338 -8.98 4.89 -21.75
N LEU A 339 -8.05 5.84 -21.59
CA LEU A 339 -8.41 7.22 -21.23
C LEU A 339 -9.14 7.94 -22.37
N GLU A 340 -8.75 7.71 -23.63
CA GLU A 340 -9.45 8.28 -24.79
C GLU A 340 -10.86 7.72 -24.95
N ILE A 341 -11.08 6.43 -24.66
CA ILE A 341 -12.40 5.80 -24.69
C ILE A 341 -13.33 6.44 -23.65
N ILE A 342 -12.82 6.69 -22.43
CA ILE A 342 -13.58 7.33 -21.36
C ILE A 342 -13.86 8.79 -21.71
N ALA A 343 -12.86 9.54 -22.19
CA ALA A 343 -13.02 10.94 -22.56
C ALA A 343 -14.11 11.12 -23.63
N LYS A 344 -14.10 10.29 -24.68
CA LYS A 344 -15.13 10.32 -25.74
C LYS A 344 -16.53 9.96 -25.24
N ALA A 345 -16.64 9.21 -24.14
CA ALA A 345 -17.93 8.88 -23.56
C ALA A 345 -18.55 10.03 -22.76
N ALA A 346 -17.71 10.90 -22.18
CA ALA A 346 -18.17 12.10 -21.49
C ALA A 346 -18.96 13.03 -22.43
N ASP A 347 -18.64 13.00 -23.73
CA ASP A 347 -19.33 13.77 -24.78
C ASP A 347 -20.66 13.15 -25.27
N THR A 348 -21.06 11.99 -24.73
CA THR A 348 -22.31 11.32 -25.09
C THR A 348 -23.44 11.66 -24.12
N PRO A 349 -24.73 11.52 -24.52
CA PRO A 349 -25.87 11.84 -23.64
C PRO A 349 -25.92 11.06 -22.33
N SER A 350 -25.30 9.87 -22.25
CA SER A 350 -25.20 9.09 -21.01
C SER A 350 -24.05 9.53 -20.10
N GLY A 351 -23.05 10.25 -20.64
CA GLY A 351 -21.86 10.77 -19.94
C GLY A 351 -20.97 9.71 -19.27
N THR A 352 -21.31 8.42 -19.38
CA THR A 352 -20.69 7.30 -18.67
C THR A 352 -20.75 6.02 -19.50
N LEU A 353 -19.81 5.10 -19.25
CA LEU A 353 -19.78 3.75 -19.81
C LEU A 353 -19.67 2.73 -18.67
N SER A 354 -20.32 1.58 -18.83
CA SER A 354 -20.04 0.39 -18.03
C SER A 354 -18.69 -0.24 -18.39
N VAL A 355 -18.12 -1.04 -17.49
CA VAL A 355 -16.86 -1.76 -17.73
C VAL A 355 -16.95 -2.63 -18.99
N SER A 356 -18.09 -3.31 -19.24
CA SER A 356 -18.28 -4.15 -20.42
C SER A 356 -18.28 -3.33 -21.73
N GLU A 357 -18.86 -2.13 -21.72
CA GLU A 357 -18.84 -1.23 -22.88
C GLU A 357 -17.44 -0.67 -23.14
N ILE A 358 -16.65 -0.42 -22.09
CA ILE A 358 -15.25 -0.02 -22.23
C ILE A 358 -14.44 -1.18 -22.81
N VAL A 359 -14.55 -2.38 -22.24
CA VAL A 359 -13.80 -3.56 -22.66
C VAL A 359 -14.09 -3.92 -24.12
N SER A 360 -15.34 -3.82 -24.59
CA SER A 360 -15.68 -4.11 -25.98
C SER A 360 -15.04 -3.16 -27.00
N LYS A 361 -14.54 -2.00 -26.55
CA LYS A 361 -13.85 -1.00 -27.37
C LYS A 361 -12.33 -1.09 -27.31
N LEU A 362 -11.77 -1.93 -26.42
CA LEU A 362 -10.32 -2.07 -26.26
C LEU A 362 -9.73 -3.03 -27.29
N PRO A 363 -8.51 -2.77 -27.80
CA PRO A 363 -7.86 -3.63 -28.78
C PRO A 363 -7.19 -4.85 -28.13
N THR A 364 -7.96 -5.69 -27.45
CA THR A 364 -7.45 -6.87 -26.71
C THR A 364 -8.44 -8.03 -26.71
N ASN A 365 -7.92 -9.25 -26.82
CA ASN A 365 -8.68 -10.50 -26.71
C ASN A 365 -8.39 -11.24 -25.39
N ASN A 366 -7.72 -10.59 -24.43
CA ASN A 366 -7.38 -11.22 -23.15
C ASN A 366 -8.67 -11.43 -22.33
N PRO A 367 -9.00 -12.67 -21.89
CA PRO A 367 -10.20 -12.95 -21.11
C PRO A 367 -10.23 -12.23 -19.76
N ASP A 368 -9.06 -11.86 -19.21
CA ASP A 368 -8.95 -11.13 -17.94
C ASP A 368 -9.18 -9.62 -18.09
N THR A 369 -9.26 -9.11 -19.34
CA THR A 369 -9.42 -7.66 -19.63
C THR A 369 -10.51 -6.98 -18.79
N PRO A 370 -11.72 -7.55 -18.61
CA PRO A 370 -12.73 -6.93 -17.75
C PRO A 370 -12.27 -6.67 -16.32
N SER A 371 -11.61 -7.64 -15.69
CA SER A 371 -11.08 -7.48 -14.32
C SER A 371 -9.95 -6.46 -14.28
N ILE A 372 -9.07 -6.47 -15.28
CA ILE A 372 -7.96 -5.52 -15.38
C ILE A 372 -8.48 -4.08 -15.50
N VAL A 373 -9.43 -3.87 -16.40
CA VAL A 373 -10.03 -2.55 -16.66
C VAL A 373 -10.78 -2.05 -15.43
N ASP A 374 -11.58 -2.89 -14.78
CA ASP A 374 -12.29 -2.51 -13.54
C ASP A 374 -11.34 -2.00 -12.45
N ARG A 375 -10.21 -2.69 -12.24
CA ARG A 375 -9.20 -2.28 -11.25
C ARG A 375 -8.46 -1.00 -11.65
N MET A 376 -8.10 -0.87 -12.92
CA MET A 376 -7.49 0.35 -13.46
C MET A 376 -8.43 1.54 -13.26
N LEU A 377 -9.72 1.37 -13.55
CA LEU A 377 -10.74 2.41 -13.38
C LEU A 377 -10.90 2.80 -11.90
N LYS A 378 -10.94 1.83 -10.98
CA LYS A 378 -10.98 2.09 -9.52
C LYS A 378 -9.72 2.83 -9.04
N LEU A 379 -8.56 2.54 -9.63
CA LEU A 379 -7.31 3.24 -9.33
C LEU A 379 -7.30 4.67 -9.89
N PHE A 380 -7.82 4.91 -11.10
CA PHE A 380 -7.81 6.23 -11.76
C PHE A 380 -8.95 7.15 -11.36
N SER A 381 -10.13 6.61 -11.03
CA SER A 381 -11.25 7.38 -10.47
C SER A 381 -10.82 8.14 -9.22
N HIS A 382 -9.77 7.66 -8.57
CA HIS A 382 -9.11 8.31 -7.46
C HIS A 382 -8.09 9.38 -7.89
N SER A 383 -7.14 9.04 -8.78
CA SER A 383 -6.03 9.93 -9.15
C SER A 383 -6.46 11.15 -9.97
N LEU A 384 -7.60 11.06 -10.66
CA LEU A 384 -8.17 12.10 -11.52
C LEU A 384 -9.35 12.86 -10.89
N HIS A 385 -9.65 12.68 -9.61
CA HIS A 385 -10.72 13.42 -8.93
C HIS A 385 -10.28 14.01 -7.58
N ARG A 386 -10.13 15.34 -7.51
CA ARG A 386 -10.99 16.22 -6.69
C ARG A 386 -10.60 17.70 -6.79
N ASN A 387 -11.58 18.56 -7.07
CA ASN A 387 -11.92 19.75 -6.27
C ASN A 387 -13.33 20.27 -6.61
N MET A 388 -14.36 19.86 -5.85
CA MET A 388 -15.56 20.67 -5.68
C MET A 388 -15.68 21.03 -4.19
N GLN A 389 -16.06 22.29 -3.95
CA GLN A 389 -15.77 23.09 -2.76
C GLN A 389 -16.23 22.55 -1.39
N PRO A 390 -15.64 23.05 -0.26
CA PRO A 390 -15.97 22.63 1.10
C PRO A 390 -17.39 22.96 1.59
N ASN A 391 -18.14 23.83 0.91
CA ASN A 391 -19.31 24.50 1.48
C ASN A 391 -20.69 24.02 1.01
N HIS A 392 -20.80 22.99 0.18
CA HIS A 392 -22.10 22.40 -0.16
C HIS A 392 -22.07 20.88 0.08
N ARG A 393 -22.31 20.48 1.35
CA ARG A 393 -22.65 19.08 1.66
C ARG A 393 -24.11 18.84 1.29
N PRO A 394 -24.45 17.99 0.31
CA PRO A 394 -25.80 17.46 0.24
C PRO A 394 -26.01 16.48 1.42
N ARG A 395 -27.04 16.74 2.24
CA ARG A 395 -27.51 15.78 3.24
C ARG A 395 -28.12 14.58 2.51
N TRP A 396 -27.40 13.47 2.51
CA TRP A 396 -27.95 12.16 2.14
C TRP A 396 -28.04 11.30 3.39
N SER A 397 -29.24 10.80 3.69
CA SER A 397 -29.49 9.79 4.73
C SER A 397 -28.67 8.53 4.43
N HIS A 398 -27.62 8.27 5.23
CA HIS A 398 -26.70 7.16 5.03
C HIS A 398 -27.34 5.80 5.38
N PRO A 399 -27.34 4.80 4.48
CA PRO A 399 -27.21 3.41 4.89
C PRO A 399 -25.79 3.24 5.48
N LYS A 400 -25.64 2.43 6.53
CA LYS A 400 -24.38 2.25 7.30
C LYS A 400 -23.16 2.05 6.38
N ILE A 401 -22.31 3.08 6.27
CA ILE A 401 -21.07 3.09 5.49
C ILE A 401 -20.08 2.09 6.11
N ILE A 402 -19.66 1.10 5.31
CA ILE A 402 -18.52 0.26 5.63
C ILE A 402 -17.26 1.02 5.21
N ARG A 403 -16.54 1.60 6.17
CA ARG A 403 -15.25 2.23 5.90
C ARG A 403 -14.19 1.18 5.56
N PRO A 404 -13.32 1.42 4.55
CA PRO A 404 -12.26 0.50 4.16
C PRO A 404 -11.19 0.43 5.25
N CYS A 405 -10.76 -0.79 5.60
CA CYS A 405 -9.73 -1.08 6.60
C CYS A 405 -9.09 -2.45 6.32
N ILE A 406 -7.92 -2.72 6.90
CA ILE A 406 -7.46 -4.10 7.09
C ILE A 406 -8.40 -4.74 8.11
N SER A 407 -9.11 -5.77 7.67
CA SER A 407 -10.21 -6.34 8.43
C SER A 407 -9.91 -7.80 8.76
N ARG A 408 -10.27 -8.19 9.99
CA ARG A 408 -10.26 -9.60 10.35
C ARG A 408 -11.64 -10.18 10.14
N GLN A 409 -11.71 -11.25 9.36
CA GLN A 409 -12.94 -11.96 9.03
C GLN A 409 -12.94 -13.32 9.73
N ILE A 410 -14.06 -13.64 10.37
CA ILE A 410 -14.33 -14.96 10.91
C ILE A 410 -15.28 -15.66 9.96
N PHE A 411 -14.92 -16.86 9.54
CA PHE A 411 -15.82 -17.81 8.89
C PHE A 411 -16.14 -18.91 9.92
N PRO A 412 -17.29 -18.88 10.61
CA PRO A 412 -17.70 -19.94 11.51
C PRO A 412 -18.12 -21.18 10.72
N SER A 413 -17.66 -22.37 11.12
CA SER A 413 -18.13 -23.64 10.56
C SER A 413 -19.54 -23.99 11.08
N LYS A 414 -19.95 -25.26 10.91
CA LYS A 414 -21.33 -25.77 11.09
C LYS A 414 -21.99 -25.35 12.39
#